data_AF-A0A2S4HHH7-F1
#
_entry.id   AF-A0A2S4HHH7-F1
#
_cell.length_a   1.000
_cell.length_b   1.000
_cell.length_c   1.000
_cell.angle_alpha   90.00
_cell.angle_beta   90.00
_cell.angle_gamma   90.00
#
_symmetry.space_group_name_H-M   'P 1'
#
loop_
_entity.id
_entity.type
_entity.pdbx_description
1 polymer ?
#
loop_
_entity_poly.entity_id
_entity_poly.type
_entity_poly.pdbx_seq_one_letter_code
_entity_poly.pdbx_strand_id
1 'polypeptide(L)'
;MSTLRLSIIDAALNLPIRDDVNLLEQCLSANLVVARSCRNGNCGRCDSTLLKGRVQLRNGLQLEGPTTIALCISHAQSDLQISQLPLIKSPSHWRCQWQSSSQLRLPAGRQIPPRKGDICAILFENSVELNEIADISGRDIHLLNACTNSPANHSVSLITIDRDHQGQYALWREHQHQRQTLWAHINHATAVIAQAAYQQNTDGAHYHIEHMPKG
;
A
#
# COMPACT_ATOMS: atom_id res chain seq x y z
N MET A 1 -16.63 2.76 28.44
CA MET A 1 -15.72 2.00 27.59
C MET A 1 -16.12 0.55 27.70
N SER A 2 -16.82 0.04 26.69
CA SER A 2 -17.25 -1.35 26.69
C SER A 2 -16.19 -2.20 26.01
N THR A 3 -15.75 -3.26 26.67
CA THR A 3 -14.91 -4.27 26.02
C THR A 3 -15.81 -5.19 25.20
N LEU A 4 -15.63 -5.17 23.89
CA LEU A 4 -16.33 -5.98 22.91
C LEU A 4 -15.36 -6.99 22.32
N ARG A 5 -15.84 -7.92 21.50
CA ARG A 5 -15.02 -8.93 20.83
C ARG A 5 -15.11 -8.82 19.32
N LEU A 6 -13.95 -8.85 18.66
CA LEU A 6 -13.83 -9.03 17.20
C LEU A 6 -13.42 -10.48 16.90
N SER A 7 -14.27 -11.21 16.20
CA SER A 7 -13.97 -12.55 15.69
C SER A 7 -13.61 -12.47 14.20
N ILE A 8 -12.46 -13.01 13.82
CA ILE A 8 -11.95 -13.02 12.44
C ILE A 8 -11.94 -14.48 11.97
N ILE A 9 -12.79 -14.80 11.00
CA ILE A 9 -13.12 -16.20 10.70
C ILE A 9 -12.00 -16.93 9.96
N ASP A 10 -11.42 -16.32 8.92
CA ASP A 10 -10.33 -16.93 8.15
C ASP A 10 -9.08 -17.27 8.99
N ALA A 11 -8.81 -16.48 10.02
CA ALA A 11 -7.64 -16.62 10.89
C ALA A 11 -7.95 -17.39 12.19
N ALA A 12 -9.21 -17.79 12.42
CA ALA A 12 -9.68 -18.34 13.69
C ALA A 12 -9.26 -17.48 14.92
N LEU A 13 -9.18 -16.17 14.73
CA LEU A 13 -8.62 -15.22 15.69
C LEU A 13 -9.74 -14.46 16.42
N ASN A 14 -9.54 -14.21 17.70
CA ASN A 14 -10.43 -13.39 18.51
C ASN A 14 -9.63 -12.30 19.22
N LEU A 15 -10.09 -11.05 19.11
CA LEU A 15 -9.44 -9.90 19.72
C LEU A 15 -10.41 -9.16 20.62
N PRO A 16 -10.00 -8.78 21.85
CA PRO A 16 -10.72 -7.78 22.61
C PRO A 16 -10.61 -6.44 21.88
N ILE A 17 -11.73 -5.76 21.72
CA ILE A 17 -11.83 -4.45 21.07
C ILE A 17 -12.62 -3.47 21.93
N ARG A 18 -12.48 -2.19 21.63
CA ARG A 18 -13.15 -1.04 22.25
C ARG A 18 -14.03 -0.34 21.23
N ASP A 19 -15.04 0.35 21.73
CA ASP A 19 -16.00 1.15 20.95
C ASP A 19 -15.43 2.52 20.52
N ASP A 20 -14.43 3.06 21.24
CA ASP A 20 -13.89 4.39 21.03
C ASP A 20 -12.72 4.47 20.02
N VAL A 21 -12.19 3.33 19.57
CA VAL A 21 -11.07 3.25 18.61
C VAL A 21 -11.56 2.56 17.32
N ASN A 22 -11.12 3.01 16.15
CA ASN A 22 -11.51 2.36 14.90
C ASN A 22 -10.87 0.96 14.77
N LEU A 23 -11.54 0.06 14.07
CA LEU A 23 -11.11 -1.35 13.96
C LEU A 23 -9.71 -1.51 13.36
N LEU A 24 -9.31 -0.65 12.42
CA LEU A 24 -7.96 -0.71 11.84
C LEU A 24 -6.89 -0.48 12.91
N GLU A 25 -7.01 0.59 13.70
CA GLU A 25 -6.04 0.91 14.76
C GLU A 25 -5.95 -0.19 15.81
N GLN A 26 -7.07 -0.82 16.15
CA GLN A 26 -7.10 -1.93 17.10
C GLN A 26 -6.40 -3.18 16.56
N CYS A 27 -6.65 -3.54 15.30
CA CYS A 27 -5.95 -4.64 14.65
C CYS A 27 -4.44 -4.37 14.55
N LEU A 28 -4.03 -3.15 14.20
CA LEU A 28 -2.62 -2.77 14.15
C LEU A 28 -1.96 -2.83 15.53
N SER A 29 -2.65 -2.38 16.58
CA SER A 29 -2.18 -2.45 17.97
C SER A 29 -2.02 -3.90 18.46
N ALA A 30 -2.81 -4.83 17.90
CA ALA A 30 -2.68 -6.27 18.12
C ALA A 30 -1.59 -6.92 17.24
N ASN A 31 -0.71 -6.13 16.61
CA ASN A 31 0.35 -6.57 15.68
C ASN A 31 -0.16 -7.36 14.47
N LEU A 32 -1.41 -7.13 14.04
CA LEU A 32 -1.92 -7.73 12.82
C LEU A 32 -1.45 -6.97 11.58
N VAL A 33 -1.14 -7.74 10.53
CA VAL A 33 -0.60 -7.24 9.27
C VAL A 33 -1.74 -6.77 8.35
N VAL A 34 -2.51 -5.77 8.78
CA VAL A 34 -3.67 -5.24 8.04
C VAL A 34 -3.25 -4.23 6.97
N ALA A 35 -3.77 -4.42 5.76
CA ALA A 35 -3.68 -3.49 4.65
C ALA A 35 -4.27 -2.13 5.02
N ARG A 36 -3.49 -1.09 4.73
CA ARG A 36 -3.88 0.30 4.95
C ARG A 36 -3.44 1.16 3.78
N SER A 37 -4.29 2.12 3.43
CA SER A 37 -3.92 3.24 2.55
C SER A 37 -4.58 4.49 3.10
N CYS A 38 -5.71 4.95 2.55
CA CYS A 38 -6.25 6.29 2.79
C CYS A 38 -6.60 6.71 4.24
N ARG A 39 -6.88 5.77 5.16
CA ARG A 39 -7.42 6.01 6.52
C ARG A 39 -8.68 6.91 6.58
N ASN A 40 -9.43 6.98 5.47
CA ASN A 40 -10.65 7.79 5.35
C ASN A 40 -11.82 7.03 4.68
N GLY A 41 -11.66 5.74 4.40
CA GLY A 41 -12.70 4.88 3.80
C GLY A 41 -12.77 4.88 2.27
N ASN A 42 -11.97 5.69 1.56
CA ASN A 42 -12.14 5.87 0.11
C ASN A 42 -11.38 4.86 -0.77
N CYS A 43 -10.32 4.22 -0.26
CA CYS A 43 -9.45 3.37 -1.08
C CYS A 43 -9.86 1.89 -1.16
N GLY A 44 -10.79 1.44 -0.31
CA GLY A 44 -11.19 0.03 -0.22
C GLY A 44 -10.12 -0.97 0.27
N ARG A 45 -8.88 -0.54 0.57
CA ARG A 45 -7.79 -1.46 0.96
C ARG A 45 -8.04 -2.19 2.27
N CYS A 46 -8.63 -1.51 3.24
CA CYS A 46 -8.92 -2.07 4.55
C CYS A 46 -10.36 -2.58 4.64
N ASP A 47 -10.96 -2.96 3.51
CA ASP A 47 -12.33 -3.44 3.49
C ASP A 47 -12.39 -4.90 3.93
N SER A 48 -13.40 -5.21 4.73
CA SER A 48 -13.74 -6.57 5.12
C SER A 48 -15.26 -6.74 5.13
N THR A 49 -15.72 -7.99 4.99
CA THR A 49 -17.13 -8.30 5.14
C THR A 49 -17.45 -8.48 6.62
N LEU A 50 -18.26 -7.57 7.17
CA LEU A 50 -18.92 -7.75 8.45
C LEU A 50 -19.99 -8.82 8.28
N LEU A 51 -19.83 -9.96 8.96
CA LEU A 51 -20.77 -11.08 8.95
C LEU A 51 -21.85 -10.92 10.02
N LYS A 52 -21.48 -10.45 11.21
CA LYS A 52 -22.39 -10.21 12.33
C LYS A 52 -21.95 -9.00 13.16
N GLY A 53 -22.91 -8.38 13.83
CA GLY A 53 -22.71 -7.24 14.72
C GLY A 53 -22.98 -5.91 14.04
N ARG A 54 -22.78 -4.83 14.79
CA ARG A 54 -23.07 -3.46 14.37
C ARG A 54 -21.85 -2.57 14.54
N VAL A 55 -21.61 -1.72 13.55
CA VAL A 55 -20.58 -0.68 13.60
C VAL A 55 -21.20 0.69 13.39
N GLN A 56 -20.55 1.72 13.93
CA GLN A 56 -20.78 3.10 13.57
C GLN A 56 -19.57 3.59 12.75
N LEU A 57 -19.84 4.16 11.58
CA LEU A 57 -18.81 4.81 10.78
C LEU A 57 -18.45 6.19 11.35
N ARG A 58 -17.27 6.70 11.02
CA ARG A 58 -16.81 8.04 11.45
C ARG A 58 -17.81 9.17 11.13
N ASN A 59 -18.57 9.03 10.04
CA ASN A 59 -19.61 9.99 9.65
C ASN A 59 -20.94 9.83 10.42
N GLY A 60 -21.00 8.96 11.42
CA GLY A 60 -22.17 8.67 12.24
C GLY A 60 -23.09 7.58 11.70
N LEU A 61 -22.94 7.15 10.44
CA LEU A 61 -23.78 6.12 9.83
C LEU A 61 -23.60 4.79 10.56
N GLN A 62 -24.70 4.14 10.93
CA GLN A 62 -24.69 2.80 11.52
C GLN A 62 -24.91 1.75 10.45
N LEU A 63 -24.12 0.68 10.51
CA LEU A 63 -24.19 -0.47 9.62
C LEU A 63 -24.30 -1.74 10.44
N GLU A 64 -25.13 -2.68 9.98
CA GLU A 64 -25.31 -4.00 10.58
C GLU A 64 -24.97 -5.08 9.55
N GLY A 65 -24.35 -6.17 9.99
CA GLY A 65 -23.98 -7.29 9.10
C GLY A 65 -25.22 -8.03 8.57
N PRO A 66 -25.16 -8.62 7.36
CA PRO A 66 -23.98 -8.76 6.50
C PRO A 66 -23.74 -7.56 5.58
N THR A 67 -22.55 -6.96 5.62
CA THR A 67 -22.19 -5.83 4.75
C THR A 67 -20.67 -5.65 4.64
N THR A 68 -20.20 -4.87 3.67
CA THR A 68 -18.78 -4.49 3.57
C THR A 68 -18.51 -3.25 4.41
N ILE A 69 -17.46 -3.28 5.21
CA ILE A 69 -17.03 -2.17 6.06
C ILE A 69 -15.56 -1.85 5.81
N ALA A 70 -15.21 -0.56 5.87
CA ALA A 70 -13.82 -0.11 5.84
C ALA A 70 -13.31 0.02 7.29
N LEU A 71 -12.40 -0.87 7.70
CA LEU A 71 -11.93 -0.97 9.10
C LEU A 71 -11.39 0.37 9.66
N CYS A 72 -10.83 1.24 8.81
CA CYS A 72 -10.23 2.53 9.20
C CYS A 72 -11.22 3.61 9.64
N ILE A 73 -12.51 3.43 9.37
CA ILE A 73 -13.56 4.38 9.76
C ILE A 73 -14.68 3.72 10.56
N SER A 74 -14.63 2.41 10.80
CA SER A 74 -15.64 1.67 11.55
C SER A 74 -15.27 1.55 13.03
N HIS A 75 -16.22 1.87 13.90
CA HIS A 75 -16.16 1.73 15.35
C HIS A 75 -17.18 0.69 15.79
N ALA A 76 -16.81 -0.20 16.72
CA ALA A 76 -17.72 -1.27 17.17
C ALA A 76 -18.86 -0.71 18.04
N GLN A 77 -20.06 -1.27 17.86
CA GLN A 77 -21.24 -1.00 18.70
C GLN A 77 -21.79 -2.28 19.35
N SER A 78 -21.26 -3.43 18.96
CA SER A 78 -21.52 -4.75 19.53
C SER A 78 -20.31 -5.65 19.30
N ASP A 79 -20.36 -6.89 19.78
CA ASP A 79 -19.45 -7.92 19.30
C ASP A 79 -19.58 -8.08 17.78
N LEU A 80 -18.44 -8.24 17.12
CA LEU A 80 -18.31 -8.26 15.68
C LEU A 80 -17.76 -9.61 15.20
N GLN A 81 -18.22 -10.03 14.03
CA GLN A 81 -17.64 -11.12 13.28
C GLN A 81 -17.33 -10.62 11.88
N ILE A 82 -16.07 -10.69 11.45
CA ILE A 82 -15.67 -10.38 10.07
C ILE A 82 -15.19 -11.64 9.35
N SER A 83 -15.36 -11.67 8.03
CA SER A 83 -15.01 -12.83 7.21
C SER A 83 -13.51 -13.07 7.17
N GLN A 84 -12.76 -12.02 6.83
CA GLN A 84 -11.33 -12.08 6.59
C GLN A 84 -10.63 -10.81 7.01
N LEU A 85 -9.36 -10.93 7.39
CA LEU A 85 -8.53 -9.76 7.60
C LEU A 85 -8.01 -9.26 6.24
N PRO A 86 -8.15 -7.98 5.89
CA PRO A 86 -7.56 -7.46 4.67
C PRO A 86 -6.05 -7.36 4.90
N LEU A 87 -5.29 -8.40 4.53
CA LEU A 87 -3.85 -8.48 4.80
C LEU A 87 -3.03 -7.57 3.88
N ILE A 88 -1.91 -7.02 4.38
CA ILE A 88 -0.92 -6.35 3.54
C ILE A 88 -0.42 -7.37 2.51
N LYS A 89 -0.62 -7.07 1.23
CA LYS A 89 0.00 -7.84 0.17
C LYS A 89 1.47 -7.44 0.07
N SER A 90 2.33 -8.42 -0.18
CA SER A 90 3.71 -8.14 -0.57
C SER A 90 3.72 -7.09 -1.68
N PRO A 91 4.64 -6.11 -1.62
CA PRO A 91 4.86 -5.16 -2.70
C PRO A 91 4.93 -5.90 -4.05
N SER A 92 4.16 -5.43 -5.00
CA SER A 92 4.16 -5.95 -6.37
C SER A 92 4.96 -5.02 -7.26
N HIS A 93 5.59 -5.59 -8.29
CA HIS A 93 6.39 -4.86 -9.27
C HIS A 93 5.84 -5.11 -10.68
N TRP A 94 5.78 -4.04 -11.47
CA TRP A 94 5.46 -4.09 -12.90
C TRP A 94 6.42 -3.21 -13.69
N ARG A 95 6.83 -3.70 -14.86
CA ARG A 95 7.52 -2.90 -15.86
C ARG A 95 6.51 -2.33 -16.84
N CYS A 96 6.14 -1.07 -16.61
CA CYS A 96 5.11 -0.38 -17.38
C CYS A 96 5.69 0.32 -18.61
N GLN A 97 4.83 0.50 -19.62
CA GLN A 97 5.08 1.43 -20.71
C GLN A 97 4.53 2.81 -20.33
N TRP A 98 5.38 3.83 -20.42
CA TRP A 98 5.01 5.22 -20.20
C TRP A 98 4.15 5.76 -21.35
N GLN A 99 2.95 6.25 -21.04
CA GLN A 99 2.06 6.87 -22.02
C GLN A 99 2.08 8.40 -21.89
N SER A 100 1.98 8.91 -20.65
CA SER A 100 2.04 10.33 -20.31
C SER A 100 2.47 10.51 -18.86
N SER A 101 2.59 11.77 -18.40
CA SER A 101 2.94 12.08 -17.01
C SER A 101 1.97 11.51 -15.98
N SER A 102 0.71 11.24 -16.34
CA SER A 102 -0.28 10.67 -15.42
C SER A 102 -0.82 9.30 -15.86
N GLN A 103 -0.22 8.67 -16.89
CA GLN A 103 -0.73 7.43 -17.44
C GLN A 103 0.37 6.44 -17.79
N LEU A 104 0.20 5.22 -17.29
CA LEU A 104 1.07 4.09 -17.53
C LEU A 104 0.26 2.94 -18.13
N ARG A 105 0.93 2.06 -18.87
CA ARG A 105 0.33 0.84 -19.41
C ARG A 105 1.04 -0.39 -18.86
N LEU A 106 0.29 -1.28 -18.22
CA LEU A 106 0.78 -2.58 -17.77
C LEU A 106 1.30 -3.41 -18.95
N PRO A 107 2.33 -4.25 -18.74
CA PRO A 107 2.80 -5.16 -19.78
C PRO A 107 1.71 -6.19 -20.14
N ALA A 108 1.84 -6.81 -21.31
CA ALA A 108 0.89 -7.83 -21.75
C ALA A 108 1.05 -9.12 -20.92
N GLY A 109 -0.04 -9.88 -20.77
CA GLY A 109 -0.04 -11.18 -20.10
C GLY A 109 -0.97 -11.25 -18.89
N ARG A 110 -1.02 -12.43 -18.24
CA ARG A 110 -1.78 -12.63 -17.01
C ARG A 110 -1.00 -12.04 -15.84
N GLN A 111 -1.37 -10.83 -15.46
CA GLN A 111 -0.85 -10.15 -14.28
C GLN A 111 -2.02 -9.66 -13.44
N ILE A 112 -1.84 -9.67 -12.13
CA ILE A 112 -2.78 -9.02 -11.22
C ILE A 112 -2.41 -7.53 -11.24
N PRO A 113 -3.28 -6.62 -11.70
CA PRO A 113 -2.99 -5.19 -11.68
C PRO A 113 -2.96 -4.66 -10.23
N PRO A 114 -2.40 -3.46 -9.99
CA PRO A 114 -2.65 -2.75 -8.74
C PRO A 114 -4.16 -2.45 -8.62
N ARG A 115 -4.58 -1.90 -7.47
CA ARG A 115 -5.97 -1.47 -7.24
C ARG A 115 -6.04 0.05 -7.11
N LYS A 116 -7.22 0.60 -7.40
CA LYS A 116 -7.53 2.00 -7.08
C LYS A 116 -7.22 2.27 -5.59
N GLY A 117 -6.56 3.38 -5.33
CA GLY A 117 -6.14 3.80 -3.99
C GLY A 117 -4.86 3.13 -3.47
N ASP A 118 -4.22 2.28 -4.27
CA ASP A 118 -2.89 1.78 -3.98
C ASP A 118 -1.89 2.92 -4.02
N ILE A 119 -1.06 3.05 -2.98
CA ILE A 119 0.13 3.90 -3.07
C ILE A 119 1.18 3.15 -3.86
N CYS A 120 1.81 3.86 -4.78
CA CYS A 120 2.87 3.34 -5.61
C CYS A 120 4.07 4.28 -5.63
N ALA A 121 5.22 3.70 -5.98
CA ALA A 121 6.39 4.44 -6.38
C ALA A 121 6.68 4.15 -7.85
N ILE A 122 6.89 5.23 -8.62
CA ILE A 122 7.38 5.19 -9.99
C ILE A 122 8.89 5.37 -9.93
N LEU A 123 9.61 4.38 -10.43
CA LEU A 123 11.07 4.31 -10.37
C LEU A 123 11.65 4.75 -11.71
N PHE A 124 12.10 6.01 -11.77
CA PHE A 124 12.88 6.54 -12.88
C PHE A 124 14.36 6.22 -12.68
N GLU A 125 15.19 6.42 -13.71
CA GLU A 125 16.62 6.07 -13.67
C GLU A 125 17.35 6.70 -12.47
N ASN A 126 17.09 7.98 -12.20
CA ASN A 126 17.82 8.78 -11.21
C ASN A 126 16.94 9.33 -10.09
N SER A 127 15.66 8.96 -10.06
CA SER A 127 14.70 9.49 -9.10
C SER A 127 13.57 8.50 -8.84
N VAL A 128 12.91 8.68 -7.70
CA VAL A 128 11.66 8.00 -7.37
C VAL A 128 10.57 9.04 -7.17
N GLU A 129 9.40 8.80 -7.76
CA GLU A 129 8.21 9.61 -7.51
C GLU A 129 7.12 8.79 -6.84
N LEU A 130 6.52 9.36 -5.79
CA LEU A 130 5.39 8.76 -5.09
C LEU A 130 4.08 9.19 -5.72
N ASN A 131 3.16 8.23 -5.84
CA ASN A 131 1.85 8.49 -6.40
C ASN A 131 0.80 7.54 -5.81
N GLU A 132 -0.44 7.73 -6.23
CA GLU A 132 -1.55 6.84 -5.92
C GLU A 132 -2.24 6.42 -7.22
N ILE A 133 -2.75 5.19 -7.27
CA ILE A 133 -3.52 4.71 -8.41
C ILE A 133 -4.92 5.32 -8.34
N ALA A 134 -5.23 6.25 -9.25
CA ALA A 134 -6.54 6.89 -9.32
C ALA A 134 -7.61 5.95 -9.87
N ASP A 135 -7.27 5.24 -10.96
CA ASP A 135 -8.15 4.28 -11.61
C ASP A 135 -7.36 3.32 -12.52
N ILE A 136 -7.98 2.20 -12.88
CA ILE A 136 -7.43 1.22 -13.82
C ILE A 136 -8.48 0.85 -14.86
N SER A 137 -8.17 1.08 -16.13
CA SER A 137 -9.02 0.76 -17.28
C SER A 137 -8.33 -0.28 -18.17
N GLY A 138 -8.68 -1.54 -17.96
CA GLY A 138 -8.02 -2.67 -18.64
C GLY A 138 -6.56 -2.80 -18.22
N ARG A 139 -5.64 -2.39 -19.11
CA ARG A 139 -4.19 -2.35 -18.84
C ARG A 139 -3.66 -0.96 -18.53
N ASP A 140 -4.49 0.07 -18.71
CA ASP A 140 -4.09 1.45 -18.49
C ASP A 140 -4.30 1.82 -17.03
N ILE A 141 -3.24 2.35 -16.43
CA ILE A 141 -3.18 2.84 -15.06
C ILE A 141 -3.20 4.36 -15.13
N HIS A 142 -4.16 4.95 -14.43
CA HIS A 142 -4.23 6.39 -14.22
C HIS A 142 -3.66 6.72 -12.84
N LEU A 143 -2.68 7.62 -12.81
CA LEU A 143 -2.07 8.12 -11.59
C LEU A 143 -2.89 9.30 -11.06
N LEU A 144 -2.94 9.45 -9.74
CA LEU A 144 -3.65 10.54 -9.08
C LEU A 144 -3.01 11.90 -9.39
N ASN A 145 -1.68 11.95 -9.38
CA ASN A 145 -0.91 13.13 -9.72
C ASN A 145 -0.14 12.91 -11.02
N ALA A 146 0.07 13.97 -11.79
CA ALA A 146 1.04 13.94 -12.89
C ALA A 146 2.46 13.88 -12.34
N CYS A 147 3.25 12.94 -12.86
CA CYS A 147 4.66 12.84 -12.57
C CYS A 147 5.44 14.02 -13.15
N THR A 148 6.50 14.42 -12.46
CA THR A 148 7.37 15.54 -12.87
C THR A 148 8.50 15.10 -13.80
N ASN A 149 8.93 13.85 -13.67
CA ASN A 149 9.96 13.23 -14.49
C ASN A 149 9.34 12.45 -15.66
N SER A 150 10.14 12.26 -16.71
CA SER A 150 9.84 11.39 -17.85
C SER A 150 10.95 10.37 -18.02
N PRO A 151 10.66 9.10 -18.35
CA PRO A 151 11.69 8.12 -18.60
C PRO A 151 12.35 8.37 -19.95
N ALA A 152 13.64 8.02 -20.07
CA ALA A 152 14.38 8.12 -21.34
C ALA A 152 13.83 7.16 -22.41
N ASN A 153 13.42 5.95 -22.01
CA ASN A 153 13.10 4.85 -22.94
C ASN A 153 11.62 4.42 -22.94
N HIS A 154 10.68 5.32 -22.64
CA HIS A 154 9.23 5.03 -22.53
C HIS A 154 8.86 3.80 -21.67
N SER A 155 9.77 3.35 -20.80
CA SER A 155 9.59 2.22 -19.90
C SER A 155 9.96 2.64 -18.50
N VAL A 156 9.12 2.28 -17.53
CA VAL A 156 9.30 2.67 -16.13
C VAL A 156 8.87 1.54 -15.22
N SER A 157 9.56 1.37 -14.10
CA SER A 157 9.15 0.41 -13.07
C SER A 157 8.12 1.06 -12.15
N LEU A 158 7.04 0.35 -11.86
CA LEU A 158 6.05 0.72 -10.86
C LEU A 158 6.07 -0.35 -9.77
N ILE A 159 6.12 0.08 -8.51
CA ILE A 159 5.95 -0.80 -7.36
C ILE A 159 4.80 -0.33 -6.48
N THR A 160 4.03 -1.24 -5.90
CA THR A 160 3.11 -0.89 -4.81
C THR A 160 3.85 -0.85 -3.48
N ILE A 161 3.48 0.10 -2.62
CA ILE A 161 4.06 0.25 -1.29
C ILE A 161 2.95 0.40 -0.23
N ASP A 162 3.32 0.26 1.04
CA ASP A 162 2.46 0.66 2.16
C ASP A 162 2.43 2.20 2.25
N ARG A 163 1.33 2.76 2.79
CA ARG A 163 1.30 4.18 3.15
C ARG A 163 2.37 4.53 4.18
N ASP A 164 2.62 3.61 5.10
CA ASP A 164 3.66 3.71 6.12
C ASP A 164 5.00 3.18 5.60
N HIS A 165 5.41 3.66 4.43
CA HIS A 165 6.67 3.30 3.79
C HIS A 165 7.87 3.98 4.45
N GLN A 166 7.69 4.82 5.47
CA GLN A 166 8.75 5.57 6.11
C GLN A 166 9.59 4.68 7.03
N GLY A 167 10.89 4.91 7.10
CA GLY A 167 11.79 4.08 7.89
C GLY A 167 13.25 4.54 7.91
N GLN A 168 14.14 3.61 8.28
CA GLN A 168 15.57 3.85 8.52
C GLN A 168 16.43 3.27 7.40
N TYR A 169 15.92 3.19 6.17
CA TYR A 169 16.68 2.68 5.03
C TYR A 169 16.75 3.72 3.91
N ALA A 170 17.82 3.65 3.14
CA ALA A 170 17.99 4.39 1.90
C ALA A 170 18.42 3.46 0.78
N LEU A 171 17.90 3.72 -0.41
CA LEU A 171 18.30 3.11 -1.67
C LEU A 171 19.30 4.02 -2.38
N TRP A 172 20.44 3.43 -2.73
CA TRP A 172 21.53 4.10 -3.43
C TRP A 172 21.76 3.47 -4.80
N ARG A 173 22.11 4.32 -5.78
CA ARG A 173 22.66 3.93 -7.07
C ARG A 173 24.15 4.25 -7.08
N GLU A 174 24.95 3.30 -7.57
CA GLU A 174 26.37 3.47 -7.84
C GLU A 174 26.64 3.19 -9.32
N HIS A 175 27.23 4.15 -10.01
CA HIS A 175 27.58 4.04 -11.43
C HIS A 175 28.87 4.80 -11.70
N GLN A 176 29.86 4.16 -12.32
CA GLN A 176 31.17 4.77 -12.64
C GLN A 176 31.83 5.49 -11.44
N HIS A 177 31.82 4.85 -10.27
CA HIS A 177 32.33 5.40 -9.00
C HIS A 177 31.61 6.65 -8.45
N GLN A 178 30.50 7.05 -9.06
CA GLN A 178 29.60 8.04 -8.50
C GLN A 178 28.47 7.36 -7.75
N ARG A 179 28.21 7.85 -6.54
CA ARG A 179 27.18 7.32 -5.67
C ARG A 179 26.11 8.38 -5.43
N GLN A 180 24.86 8.01 -5.69
CA GLN A 180 23.69 8.87 -5.57
C GLN A 180 22.60 8.20 -4.74
N THR A 181 21.98 8.96 -3.83
CA THR A 181 20.76 8.50 -3.15
C THR A 181 19.58 8.61 -4.10
N LEU A 182 18.87 7.50 -4.34
CA LEU A 182 17.63 7.49 -5.13
C LEU A 182 16.41 7.76 -4.25
N TRP A 183 16.39 7.15 -3.07
CA TRP A 183 15.25 7.24 -2.17
C TRP A 183 15.69 7.00 -0.72
N ALA A 184 15.45 7.98 0.15
CA ALA A 184 15.80 7.93 1.56
C ALA A 184 14.56 7.80 2.46
N HIS A 185 14.81 7.44 3.72
CA HIS A 185 13.83 7.34 4.80
C HIS A 185 12.71 6.35 4.52
N ILE A 186 13.04 5.21 3.92
CA ILE A 186 12.10 4.15 3.62
C ILE A 186 12.21 2.98 4.60
N ASN A 187 11.14 2.21 4.74
CA ASN A 187 11.17 0.96 5.47
C ASN A 187 11.88 -0.13 4.65
N HIS A 188 12.27 -1.21 5.33
CA HIS A 188 13.04 -2.28 4.72
C HIS A 188 12.30 -2.96 3.55
N ALA A 189 11.00 -3.20 3.69
CA ALA A 189 10.20 -3.87 2.65
C ALA A 189 10.16 -3.06 1.36
N THR A 190 9.97 -1.74 1.47
CA THR A 190 10.00 -0.80 0.35
C THR A 190 11.39 -0.71 -0.27
N ALA A 191 12.46 -0.71 0.54
CA ALA A 191 13.84 -0.69 0.03
C ALA A 191 14.16 -1.93 -0.80
N VAL A 192 13.80 -3.12 -0.30
CA VAL A 192 14.06 -4.41 -0.97
C VAL A 192 13.34 -4.53 -2.31
N ILE A 193 12.04 -4.22 -2.37
CA ILE A 193 11.30 -4.29 -3.63
C ILE A 193 11.82 -3.26 -4.65
N ALA A 194 12.18 -2.05 -4.19
CA ALA A 194 12.72 -1.02 -5.08
C ALA A 194 14.08 -1.44 -5.64
N GLN A 195 15.00 -1.94 -4.79
CA GLN A 195 16.30 -2.45 -5.24
C GLN A 195 16.14 -3.57 -6.29
N ALA A 196 15.26 -4.54 -6.03
CA ALA A 196 14.99 -5.62 -6.97
C ALA A 196 14.44 -5.10 -8.32
N ALA A 197 13.54 -4.12 -8.28
CA ALA A 197 12.97 -3.51 -9.48
C ALA A 197 14.01 -2.73 -10.31
N TYR A 198 14.97 -2.08 -9.64
CA TYR A 198 16.10 -1.39 -10.29
C TYR A 198 17.13 -2.37 -10.86
N GLN A 199 17.42 -3.48 -10.17
CA GLN A 199 18.38 -4.50 -10.64
C GLN A 199 17.94 -5.18 -11.94
N GLN A 200 16.65 -5.17 -12.27
CA GLN A 200 16.16 -5.64 -13.57
C GLN A 200 16.41 -4.65 -14.72
N ASN A 201 16.97 -3.48 -14.42
CA ASN A 201 17.34 -2.41 -15.35
C ASN A 201 18.80 -2.00 -15.11
N THR A 202 19.72 -2.89 -15.50
CA THR A 202 21.16 -2.68 -15.29
C THR A 202 21.82 -2.10 -16.55
N ASP A 203 21.88 -0.77 -16.63
CA ASP A 203 22.84 -0.06 -17.50
C ASP A 203 24.24 -0.07 -16.85
N GLY A 204 24.66 -1.19 -16.26
CA GLY A 204 25.90 -1.31 -15.50
C GLY A 204 25.91 -0.62 -14.12
N ALA A 205 24.78 -0.04 -13.69
CA ALA A 205 24.64 0.53 -12.35
C ALA A 205 24.39 -0.55 -11.29
N HIS A 206 24.96 -0.35 -10.10
CA HIS A 206 24.71 -1.18 -8.92
C HIS A 206 23.78 -0.45 -7.95
N TYR A 207 22.95 -1.21 -7.24
CA TYR A 207 21.96 -0.68 -6.32
C TYR A 207 22.13 -1.32 -4.95
N HIS A 208 22.22 -0.49 -3.91
CA HIS A 208 22.51 -0.93 -2.55
C HIS A 208 21.52 -0.32 -1.56
N ILE A 209 21.13 -1.12 -0.57
CA ILE A 209 20.31 -0.67 0.55
C ILE A 209 21.25 -0.42 1.72
N GLU A 210 21.09 0.73 2.36
CA GLU A 210 21.80 1.04 3.60
C GLU A 210 20.85 1.41 4.72
N HIS A 211 21.20 0.99 5.93
CA HIS A 211 20.54 1.41 7.14
C HIS A 211 21.04 2.80 7.55
N MET A 212 20.13 3.77 7.67
CA MET A 212 20.42 5.11 8.14
C MET A 212 20.19 5.18 9.66
N PRO A 213 21.21 5.52 10.46
CA PRO A 213 21.01 5.72 11.89
C PRO A 213 20.02 6.86 12.14
N LYS A 214 19.22 6.74 13.20
CA LYS A 214 18.40 7.85 13.71
C LYS A 214 19.34 8.98 14.12
N GLY A 215 19.22 10.13 13.46
CA GLY A 215 19.83 11.38 13.90
C GLY A 215 19.19 11.91 15.18
#